data_AF-A0A132N6X4-F1
#
_entry.id   AF-A0A132N6X4-F1
#
_cell.length_a   1.000
_cell.length_b   1.000
_cell.length_c   1.000
_cell.angle_alpha   90.00
_cell.angle_beta   90.00
_cell.angle_gamma   90.00
#
_symmetry.space_group_name_H-M   'P 1'
#
loop_
_entity.id
_entity.type
_entity.pdbx_description
1 polymer ?
#
loop_
_entity_poly.entity_id
_entity_poly.type
_entity_poly.pdbx_seq_one_letter_code
_entity_poly.pdbx_strand_id
1 'polypeptide(L)'
;MDHYYVVPARMRHDGDRNPPPGALLYWRIPGQRAGHVSIYLGDGLIASNDILAKGRIDIVPADLIEKKWGARYVGWTVPYFPHAVR
;
A
#
# COMPACT_ATOMS: atom_id res chain seq x y z
N MET A 1 -3.65 -9.32 6.44
CA MET A 1 -3.45 -8.05 5.74
C MET A 1 -4.76 -7.33 5.87
N ASP A 2 -4.99 -6.81 7.07
CA ASP A 2 -6.34 -6.79 7.61
C ASP A 2 -7.10 -5.54 7.16
N HIS A 3 -6.39 -4.43 6.93
CA HIS A 3 -6.98 -3.18 6.47
C HIS A 3 -7.61 -3.29 5.06
N TYR A 4 -6.92 -3.93 4.11
CA TYR A 4 -7.43 -4.02 2.73
C TYR A 4 -8.77 -4.75 2.66
N TYR A 5 -8.94 -5.83 3.44
CA TYR A 5 -10.14 -6.65 3.37
C TYR A 5 -11.34 -6.08 4.12
N VAL A 6 -11.15 -5.08 4.99
CA VAL A 6 -12.26 -4.35 5.62
C VAL A 6 -12.75 -3.16 4.79
N VAL A 7 -12.02 -2.75 3.74
CA VAL A 7 -12.53 -1.81 2.75
C VAL A 7 -13.63 -2.50 1.92
N PRO A 8 -14.80 -1.84 1.70
CA PRO A 8 -15.86 -2.38 0.87
C PRO A 8 -15.35 -2.88 -0.47
N ALA A 9 -15.80 -4.05 -0.92
CA ALA A 9 -15.29 -4.69 -2.13
C ALA A 9 -15.32 -3.77 -3.37
N ARG A 10 -16.35 -2.93 -3.48
CA ARG A 10 -16.50 -1.95 -4.59
C ARG A 10 -15.43 -0.85 -4.63
N MET A 11 -14.66 -0.67 -3.56
CA MET A 11 -13.58 0.31 -3.43
C MET A 11 -12.19 -0.33 -3.49
N ARG A 12 -12.15 -1.66 -3.64
CA ARG A 12 -10.92 -2.44 -3.79
C ARG A 12 -10.62 -2.61 -5.27
N HIS A 13 -9.52 -2.05 -5.70
CA HIS A 13 -9.02 -2.17 -7.06
C HIS A 13 -7.99 -3.29 -7.11
N ASP A 14 -8.49 -4.53 -7.05
CA ASP A 14 -7.68 -5.75 -6.98
C ASP A 14 -6.78 -5.87 -8.22
N GLY A 15 -5.46 -5.94 -8.03
CA GLY A 15 -4.45 -6.11 -9.07
C GLY A 15 -4.24 -4.92 -10.02
N ASP A 16 -5.09 -3.90 -9.97
CA ASP A 16 -4.98 -2.71 -10.82
C ASP A 16 -3.71 -1.91 -10.49
N ARG A 17 -2.92 -1.60 -11.52
CA ARG A 17 -1.64 -0.89 -11.42
C ARG A 17 -1.75 0.60 -11.76
N ASN A 18 -2.96 1.14 -11.89
CA ASN A 18 -3.21 2.53 -12.26
C ASN A 18 -3.89 3.34 -11.12
N PRO A 19 -3.28 3.42 -9.92
CA PRO A 19 -3.85 4.19 -8.83
C PRO A 19 -3.81 5.70 -9.11
N PRO A 20 -4.80 6.49 -8.65
CA PRO A 20 -4.69 7.95 -8.62
C PRO A 20 -3.79 8.41 -7.45
N PRO A 21 -3.12 9.59 -7.56
CA PRO A 21 -2.42 10.19 -6.44
C PRO A 21 -3.29 10.29 -5.18
N GLY A 22 -2.70 9.97 -4.02
CA GLY A 22 -3.39 9.88 -2.72
C GLY A 22 -3.99 8.51 -2.40
N ALA A 23 -4.01 7.57 -3.36
CA ALA A 23 -4.46 6.20 -3.08
C ALA A 23 -3.56 5.48 -2.08
N LEU A 24 -4.15 4.55 -1.33
CA LEU A 24 -3.43 3.60 -0.49
C LEU A 24 -3.13 2.35 -1.32
N LEU A 25 -1.86 1.99 -1.41
CA LEU A 25 -1.39 0.79 -2.11
C LEU A 25 -1.06 -0.30 -1.10
N TYR A 26 -1.30 -1.55 -1.50
CA TYR A 26 -1.35 -2.68 -0.60
C TYR A 26 -0.50 -3.85 -1.11
N TRP A 27 0.37 -4.38 -0.25
CA TRP A 27 1.16 -5.59 -0.55
C TRP A 27 1.04 -6.66 0.53
N ARG A 28 1.04 -7.93 0.12
CA ARG A 28 1.26 -9.07 1.03
C ARG A 28 2.76 -9.36 1.09
N ILE A 29 3.30 -9.50 2.29
CA ILE A 29 4.68 -9.95 2.50
C ILE A 29 4.62 -11.37 3.06
N PRO A 30 5.30 -12.36 2.45
CA PRO A 30 5.36 -13.73 3.00
C PRO A 30 5.81 -13.72 4.46
N GLY A 31 5.12 -14.49 5.32
CA GLY A 31 5.43 -14.57 6.75
C GLY A 31 4.95 -13.37 7.60
N GLN A 32 4.36 -12.33 7.01
CA GLN A 32 3.83 -11.18 7.76
C GLN A 32 2.31 -11.05 7.61
N ARG A 33 1.59 -11.20 8.72
CA ARG A 33 0.12 -11.10 8.70
C ARG A 33 -0.35 -9.70 8.28
N ALA A 34 0.28 -8.62 8.74
CA ALA A 34 -0.18 -7.27 8.46
C ALA A 34 -0.06 -6.88 6.96
N GLY A 35 0.94 -7.41 6.25
CA GLY A 35 1.31 -6.92 4.92
C GLY A 35 1.97 -5.54 5.00
N HIS A 36 1.91 -4.77 3.91
CA HIS A 36 2.41 -3.40 3.83
C HIS A 36 1.38 -2.47 3.17
N VAL A 37 1.37 -1.21 3.60
CA VAL A 37 0.55 -0.15 3.01
C VAL A 37 1.39 1.11 2.81
N SER A 38 1.16 1.84 1.72
CA SER A 38 1.83 3.12 1.46
C SER A 38 0.93 4.07 0.69
N ILE A 39 1.23 5.37 0.76
CA ILE A 39 0.50 6.40 0.02
C ILE A 39 1.15 6.60 -1.34
N TYR A 40 0.38 6.54 -2.40
CA TYR A 40 0.83 6.84 -3.75
C TYR A 40 0.85 8.34 -4.01
N LEU A 41 1.94 8.83 -4.59
CA LEU A 41 2.16 10.25 -4.83
C LEU A 41 1.93 10.66 -6.29
N GLY A 42 1.80 9.68 -7.19
CA GLY A 42 1.85 9.89 -8.64
C GLY A 42 3.16 9.38 -9.25
N ASP A 43 3.21 9.29 -10.58
CA ASP A 43 4.42 8.96 -11.36
C ASP A 43 5.19 7.71 -10.91
N GLY A 44 4.47 6.70 -10.41
CA GLY A 44 5.07 5.46 -9.91
C GLY A 44 5.71 5.58 -8.52
N LEU A 45 5.58 6.71 -7.83
CA LEU A 45 6.20 6.99 -6.53
C LEU A 45 5.25 6.79 -5.35
N ILE A 46 5.81 6.33 -4.23
CA ILE A 46 5.12 6.17 -2.95
C ILE A 46 5.91 6.84 -1.82
N ALA A 47 5.20 7.35 -0.82
CA ALA A 47 5.77 7.60 0.50
C ALA A 47 5.63 6.33 1.33
N SER A 48 6.75 5.68 1.64
CA SER A 48 6.78 4.42 2.40
C SER A 48 7.72 4.53 3.58
N ASN A 49 7.35 3.89 4.69
CA ASN A 49 8.24 3.72 5.83
C ASN A 49 9.18 2.50 5.65
N ASP A 50 10.30 2.53 6.38
CA ASP A 50 11.17 1.38 6.65
C ASP A 50 11.76 0.69 5.41
N ILE A 51 11.81 1.40 4.26
CA ILE A 51 12.25 0.82 2.98
C ILE A 51 13.73 1.05 2.70
N LEU A 52 14.26 2.27 2.83
CA LEU A 52 15.70 2.51 2.69
C LEU A 52 16.40 2.48 4.04
N ALA A 53 15.74 2.99 5.08
CA ALA A 53 16.25 2.98 6.45
C ALA A 53 15.13 2.76 7.47
N LYS A 54 15.45 2.03 8.54
CA LYS A 54 14.53 1.78 9.66
C LYS A 54 14.14 3.10 10.34
N GLY A 55 12.85 3.27 10.63
CA GLY A 55 12.26 4.42 11.32
C GLY A 55 12.11 5.68 10.46
N ARG A 56 12.26 5.60 9.13
CA ARG A 56 12.18 6.74 8.22
C ARG A 56 11.11 6.57 7.16
N ILE A 57 10.62 7.70 6.65
CA ILE A 57 9.80 7.78 5.45
C ILE A 57 10.70 8.13 4.27
N ASP A 58 10.63 7.34 3.22
CA ASP A 58 11.34 7.56 1.97
C ASP A 58 10.33 7.70 0.82
N ILE A 59 10.66 8.53 -0.17
CA ILE A 59 9.94 8.57 -1.45
C ILE A 59 10.67 7.65 -2.41
N VAL A 60 10.01 6.58 -2.83
CA VAL A 60 10.62 5.53 -3.67
C VAL A 60 9.66 5.06 -4.75
N PRO A 61 10.17 4.40 -5.81
CA PRO A 61 9.31 3.68 -6.76
C PRO A 61 8.48 2.61 -6.04
N ALA A 62 7.20 2.50 -6.39
CA ALA A 62 6.27 1.55 -5.79
C ALA A 62 6.73 0.08 -5.96
N ASP A 63 7.37 -0.22 -7.09
CA ASP A 63 7.87 -1.56 -7.39
C ASP A 63 9.06 -1.99 -6.50
N LEU A 64 9.68 -1.06 -5.78
CA LEU A 64 10.78 -1.35 -4.87
C LEU A 64 10.33 -2.24 -3.70
N ILE A 65 9.07 -2.13 -3.28
CA ILE A 65 8.47 -2.97 -2.23
C ILE A 65 8.50 -4.44 -2.63
N GLU A 66 8.12 -4.75 -3.87
CA GLU A 66 8.13 -6.11 -4.41
C GLU A 66 9.57 -6.60 -4.58
N LYS A 67 10.45 -5.77 -5.15
CA LYS A 67 11.86 -6.11 -5.41
C LYS A 67 12.67 -6.36 -4.13
N LYS A 68 12.51 -5.54 -3.09
CA LYS A 68 13.34 -5.60 -1.88
C LYS A 68 12.85 -6.65 -0.88
N TRP A 69 11.54 -6.87 -0.80
CA TRP A 69 10.94 -7.71 0.25
C TRP A 69 10.28 -8.98 -0.27
N GLY A 70 10.33 -9.24 -1.59
CA GLY A 70 9.59 -10.35 -2.19
C GLY A 70 8.08 -10.23 -1.97
N ALA A 71 7.59 -9.00 -1.80
CA ALA A 71 6.19 -8.73 -1.55
C ALA A 71 5.37 -8.94 -2.82
N ARG A 72 4.09 -9.28 -2.65
CA ARG A 72 3.12 -9.39 -3.74
C ARG A 72 2.15 -8.22 -3.69
N TYR A 73 2.12 -7.41 -4.73
CA TYR A 73 1.10 -6.36 -4.86
C TYR A 73 -0.32 -6.96 -4.86
N VAL A 74 -1.23 -6.32 -4.15
CA VAL A 74 -2.63 -6.75 -4.00
C VAL A 74 -3.58 -5.85 -4.76
N GLY A 75 -3.38 -4.54 -4.70
CA GLY A 75 -4.29 -3.56 -5.26
C GLY A 75 -4.20 -2.22 -4.55
N TRP A 76 -5.16 -1.36 -4.81
CA TRP A 76 -5.28 -0.05 -4.18
C TRP A 76 -6.70 0.27 -3.74
N THR A 77 -6.82 1.24 -2.83
CA THR A 77 -8.09 1.85 -2.45
C THR A 77 -7.93 3.36 -2.36
N VAL A 78 -9.00 4.12 -2.57
CA VAL A 78 -9.03 5.50 -2.05
C VAL A 78 -8.91 5.47 -0.52
N PRO A 79 -8.44 6.56 0.13
CA PRO A 79 -8.47 6.66 1.58
C PRO A 79 -9.90 6.44 2.10
N TYR A 80 -10.08 5.38 2.89
CA TYR A 80 -11.35 5.00 3.49
C TYR A 80 -11.10 4.60 4.93
N PHE A 81 -11.60 5.41 5.86
CA PHE A 81 -11.40 5.21 7.28
C PHE A 81 -12.76 5.04 7.98
N PRO A 82 -13.38 3.83 7.89
CA PRO A 82 -14.74 3.60 8.38
C PRO A 82 -14.89 3.77 9.89
N HIS A 83 -13.78 3.79 10.62
CA HIS A 83 -13.73 3.91 12.08
C HIS A 83 -12.79 5.04 12.53
N ALA A 84 -12.53 6.03 11.66
CA ALA A 84 -11.65 7.17 12.01
C ALA A 84 -12.26 8.14 13.01
N VAL A 85 -13.59 8.24 13.03
CA VAL A 85 -14.33 9.01 14.03
C VAL A 85 -15.07 8.04 14.93
N ARG A 86 -14.89 8.23 16.23
CA ARG A 86 -15.54 7.45 17.27
C ARG A 86 -17.04 7.76 17.31
#